data_AF-A0A941ZG98-F1
#
_entry.id   AF-A0A941ZG98-F1
#
_cell.length_a   1.000
_cell.length_b   1.000
_cell.length_c   1.000
_cell.angle_alpha   90.00
_cell.angle_beta   90.00
_cell.angle_gamma   90.00
#
_symmetry.space_group_name_H-M   'P 1'
#
loop_
_entity.id
_entity.type
_entity.pdbx_description
1 polymer ?
#
loop_
_entity_poly.entity_id
_entity_poly.type
_entity_poly.pdbx_seq_one_letter_code
_entity_poly.pdbx_strand_id
1 'polypeptide(L)'
;MYVYRGSVGIAGQAVPTQRMAILANDARADGVVIEAAADAPARVLLIAGRPLGEPIAQYGPFVMNTQQEIYQALSDFREGRLGELGT
;
A
#
# COMPACT_ATOMS: atom_id res chain seq x y z
N MET A 1 -2.02 7.65 -1.89
CA MET A 1 -0.87 8.57 -1.68
C MET A 1 -0.75 8.90 -0.20
N TYR A 2 0.46 8.92 0.36
CA TYR A 2 0.71 9.24 1.76
C TYR A 2 1.58 10.49 1.91
N VAL A 3 1.16 11.44 2.73
CA VAL A 3 1.92 12.67 3.02
C VAL A 3 2.72 12.48 4.30
N TYR A 4 4.04 12.56 4.23
CA TYR A 4 4.89 12.39 5.42
C TYR A 4 5.63 13.67 5.83
N ARG A 5 5.53 14.74 5.05
CA ARG A 5 5.95 16.11 5.44
C ARG A 5 5.10 17.14 4.70
N GLY A 6 4.70 18.21 5.40
CA GLY A 6 3.94 19.33 4.83
C GLY A 6 2.47 19.01 4.59
N SER A 7 1.84 19.71 3.66
CA SER A 7 0.48 19.41 3.20
C SER A 7 0.40 19.58 1.68
N VAL A 8 -0.54 18.90 1.06
CA VAL A 8 -0.78 18.99 -0.39
C VAL A 8 -2.27 19.09 -0.69
N GLY A 9 -2.62 19.72 -1.81
CA GLY A 9 -3.94 19.69 -2.42
C GLY A 9 -4.03 18.61 -3.49
N ILE A 10 -5.15 17.89 -3.54
CA ILE A 10 -5.54 17.02 -4.65
C ILE A 10 -7.00 17.28 -4.96
N ALA A 11 -7.32 17.57 -6.23
CA ALA A 11 -8.69 17.83 -6.68
C ALA A 11 -9.44 18.87 -5.81
N GLY A 12 -8.73 19.92 -5.38
CA GLY A 12 -9.26 20.96 -4.50
C GLY A 12 -9.43 20.57 -3.02
N GLN A 13 -9.02 19.36 -2.62
CA GLN A 13 -9.07 18.89 -1.24
C GLN A 13 -7.69 18.88 -0.59
N ALA A 14 -7.58 19.48 0.60
CA ALA A 14 -6.36 19.46 1.38
C ALA A 14 -6.12 18.08 2.02
N VAL A 15 -4.92 17.54 1.85
CA VAL A 15 -4.44 16.30 2.44
C VAL A 15 -3.35 16.64 3.46
N PRO A 16 -3.64 16.54 4.78
CA PRO A 16 -2.66 16.87 5.81
C PRO A 16 -1.57 15.80 5.93
N THR A 17 -0.47 16.15 6.61
CA THR A 17 0.60 15.22 7.00
C THR A 17 0.05 14.02 7.79
N GLN A 18 0.73 12.89 7.65
CA GLN A 18 0.41 11.61 8.30
C GLN A 18 -0.98 11.06 7.92
N ARG A 19 -1.48 11.45 6.75
CA ARG A 19 -2.72 10.88 6.19
C ARG A 19 -2.51 10.24 4.83
N MET A 20 -3.35 9.24 4.59
CA MET A 20 -3.46 8.55 3.32
C MET A 20 -4.67 9.11 2.56
N ALA A 21 -4.42 9.62 1.36
CA ALA A 21 -5.44 9.89 0.37
C ALA A 21 -5.63 8.65 -0.51
N ILE A 22 -6.85 8.15 -0.60
CA ILE A 22 -7.24 7.10 -1.54
C ILE A 22 -7.69 7.77 -2.83
N LEU A 23 -7.04 7.41 -3.94
CA LEU A 23 -7.32 7.94 -5.26
C LEU A 23 -8.12 6.89 -6.04
N ALA A 24 -8.97 7.35 -6.97
CA ALA A 24 -9.59 6.44 -7.92
C ALA A 24 -8.51 5.77 -8.79
N ASN A 25 -8.66 4.47 -9.04
CA ASN A 25 -7.77 3.68 -9.88
C ASN A 25 -8.48 3.34 -11.21
N ASP A 26 -8.87 4.38 -11.95
CA ASP A 26 -9.53 4.24 -13.25
C ASP A 26 -8.46 4.03 -14.34
N ALA A 27 -8.63 2.97 -15.15
CA ALA A 27 -7.73 2.67 -16.27
C ALA A 27 -7.74 3.74 -17.38
N ARG A 28 -8.73 4.64 -17.39
CA ARG A 28 -8.83 5.77 -18.32
C ARG A 28 -8.17 7.05 -17.79
N ALA A 29 -7.76 7.09 -16.52
CA ALA A 29 -7.08 8.25 -15.97
C ALA A 29 -5.65 8.34 -16.51
N ASP A 30 -5.19 9.57 -16.75
CA ASP A 30 -3.85 9.89 -17.27
C ASP A 30 -2.86 10.30 -16.15
N GLY A 31 -3.37 10.59 -14.94
CA GLY A 31 -2.53 10.87 -13.78
C GLY A 31 -3.25 11.50 -12.60
N VAL A 32 -2.46 12.09 -11.72
CA VAL A 32 -2.92 12.88 -10.56
C VAL A 32 -2.15 14.19 -10.50
N VAL A 33 -2.87 15.30 -10.27
CA VAL A 33 -2.27 16.60 -10.01
C VAL A 33 -2.13 16.76 -8.49
N ILE A 34 -0.91 17.07 -8.04
CA ILE A 34 -0.57 17.26 -6.62
C ILE A 34 -0.05 18.68 -6.48
N GLU A 35 -0.69 19.46 -5.63
CA GLU A 35 -0.34 20.86 -5.39
C GLU A 35 0.30 20.98 -4.01
N ALA A 36 1.54 21.45 -3.93
CA ALA A 36 2.14 21.76 -2.64
C ALA A 36 1.59 23.08 -2.10
N ALA A 37 1.48 23.19 -0.76
CA ALA A 37 1.23 24.49 -0.14
C ALA A 37 2.37 25.47 -0.45
N ALA A 38 2.03 26.74 -0.68
CA ALA A 38 3.00 27.75 -1.12
C ALA A 38 4.05 28.11 -0.06
N ASP A 39 3.73 27.91 1.21
CA ASP A 39 4.49 28.33 2.38
C ASP A 39 5.47 27.27 2.90
N ALA A 40 5.34 26.01 2.47
CA ALA A 40 6.17 24.92 2.99
C ALA A 40 6.39 23.77 1.98
N PRO A 41 7.60 23.16 1.95
CA PRO A 41 7.84 22.00 1.11
C PRO A 41 7.06 20.77 1.61
N ALA A 42 6.48 20.03 0.66
CA ALA A 42 5.80 18.77 0.92
C ALA A 42 6.65 17.57 0.50
N ARG A 43 6.48 16.44 1.19
CA ARG A 43 7.01 15.14 0.75
C ARG A 43 5.91 14.09 0.80
N VAL A 44 5.76 13.37 -0.30
CA VAL A 44 4.68 12.41 -0.51
C VAL A 44 5.22 11.09 -1.06
N LEU A 45 4.49 10.01 -0.77
CA LEU A 45 4.63 8.71 -1.42
C LEU A 45 3.39 8.49 -2.28
N LEU A 46 3.57 8.45 -3.60
CA LEU A 46 2.54 8.00 -4.53
C LEU A 46 2.70 6.50 -4.74
N ILE A 47 1.64 5.75 -4.42
CA ILE A 47 1.60 4.29 -4.52
C ILE A 47 0.45 3.98 -5.48
N ALA A 48 0.76 3.31 -6.58
CA ALA A 48 -0.19 2.92 -7.60
C ALA A 48 0.19 1.54 -8.14
N GLY A 49 -0.80 0.75 -8.55
CA GLY A 49 -0.59 -0.58 -9.07
C GLY A 49 -1.86 -1.11 -9.72
N ARG A 50 -1.69 -2.08 -10.61
CA ARG A 50 -2.80 -2.82 -11.20
C ARG A 50 -3.39 -3.75 -10.11
N PRO A 51 -4.71 -3.72 -9.85
CA PRO A 51 -5.32 -4.69 -8.96
C PRO A 51 -5.05 -6.12 -9.44
N LEU A 52 -4.63 -7.01 -8.53
CA LEU A 52 -4.36 -8.41 -8.87
C LEU A 52 -5.64 -9.18 -9.23
N GLY A 53 -6.78 -8.77 -8.66
CA GLY A 53 -8.07 -9.45 -8.89
C GLY A 53 -8.20 -10.81 -8.22
N GLU A 54 -7.24 -11.17 -7.36
CA GLU A 54 -7.23 -12.42 -6.63
C GLU A 54 -7.79 -12.23 -5.21
N PRO A 55 -8.39 -13.28 -4.60
CA PRO A 55 -8.78 -13.23 -3.20
C PRO A 55 -7.57 -13.01 -2.29
N ILE A 56 -7.79 -12.35 -1.16
CA ILE A 56 -6.78 -12.09 -0.14
C ILE A 56 -7.20 -12.80 1.14
N ALA A 57 -6.41 -13.77 1.57
CA ALA A 57 -6.49 -14.39 2.90
C ALA A 57 -5.25 -13.96 3.69
N GLN A 58 -5.46 -13.37 4.88
CA GLN A 58 -4.36 -12.86 5.71
C GLN A 58 -4.47 -13.38 7.14
N TYR A 59 -3.35 -13.85 7.68
CA TYR A 59 -3.21 -14.18 9.11
C TYR A 59 -1.79 -13.86 9.60
N GLY A 60 -1.68 -12.89 10.50
CA GLY A 60 -0.40 -12.42 11.02
C GLY A 60 0.53 -11.94 9.89
N PRO A 61 1.76 -12.48 9.77
CA PRO A 61 2.71 -12.08 8.73
C PRO A 61 2.46 -12.74 7.36
N PHE A 62 1.47 -13.63 7.24
CA PHE A 62 1.20 -14.39 6.02
C PHE A 62 0.03 -13.81 5.25
N VAL A 63 0.22 -13.63 3.94
CA VAL A 63 -0.80 -13.22 2.97
C VAL A 63 -0.78 -14.23 1.82
N MET A 64 -1.91 -14.89 1.58
CA MET A 64 -2.12 -15.92 0.56
C MET A 64 -3.46 -15.69 -0.16
N ASN A 65 -3.84 -16.57 -1.10
CA ASN A 65 -5.11 -16.47 -1.81
C ASN A 65 -6.26 -17.20 -1.09
N THR A 66 -5.97 -18.25 -0.32
CA THR A 66 -6.99 -19.06 0.39
C THR A 66 -6.65 -19.32 1.87
N GLN A 67 -7.65 -19.67 2.68
CA GLN A 67 -7.45 -20.04 4.08
C GLN A 67 -6.62 -21.34 4.23
N GLN A 68 -6.76 -22.27 3.29
CA GLN A 68 -5.98 -23.51 3.30
C GLN A 68 -4.48 -23.23 3.13
N GLU A 69 -4.12 -22.31 2.22
CA GLU A 69 -2.73 -21.86 2.03
C GLU A 69 -2.18 -21.18 3.28
N ILE A 70 -3.00 -20.44 4.02
CA ILE A 70 -2.59 -19.86 5.32
C ILE A 70 -2.24 -20.96 6.33
N TYR A 71 -3.07 -22.01 6.46
CA TYR A 71 -2.76 -23.12 7.37
C TYR A 71 -1.50 -23.86 6.96
N GLN A 72 -1.28 -24.05 5.66
CA GLN A 72 -0.06 -24.64 5.13
C GLN A 72 1.17 -23.79 5.49
N ALA A 73 1.12 -22.47 5.24
CA ALA A 73 2.21 -21.55 5.56
C ALA A 73 2.56 -21.53 7.06
N LEU A 74 1.54 -21.63 7.92
CA LEU A 74 1.73 -21.75 9.38
C LEU A 74 2.40 -23.08 9.76
N SER A 75 2.04 -24.19 9.11
CA SER A 75 2.70 -25.48 9.32
C SER A 75 4.16 -25.41 8.89
N ASP A 76 4.42 -24.89 7.69
CA ASP A 76 5.77 -24.71 7.15
C ASP A 76 6.63 -23.82 8.04
N PHE A 77 6.05 -22.75 8.61
CA PHE A 77 6.76 -21.91 9.58
C PHE A 77 7.12 -22.68 10.86
N ARG A 78 6.16 -23.43 11.44
CA ARG A 78 6.39 -24.24 12.65
C ARG A 78 7.44 -25.32 12.43
N GLU A 79 7.53 -25.83 11.22
CA GLU A 79 8.44 -26.90 10.82
C GLU A 79 9.76 -26.37 10.24
N GLY A 80 9.98 -25.06 10.26
CA GLY A 80 11.23 -24.42 9.80
C GLY A 80 11.46 -24.47 8.30
N ARG A 81 10.41 -24.67 7.48
CA ARG A 81 10.49 -24.87 6.03
C ARG A 81 10.32 -23.61 5.19
N LEU A 82 10.21 -22.43 5.80
CA LEU A 82 10.07 -21.15 5.07
C LEU A 82 11.37 -20.60 4.46
N GLY A 83 12.45 -21.36 4.53
CA GLY A 83 13.77 -21.01 4.00
C GLY A 83 14.82 -20.92 5.11
N GLU A 84 16.07 -21.24 4.76
CA GLU A 84 17.21 -21.06 5.65
C GLU A 84 17.64 -19.58 5.64
N LEU A 85 17.93 -19.02 6.81
CA LEU A 85 18.65 -17.75 6.89
C LEU A 85 20.09 -18.05 6.45
N GLY A 86 20.41 -17.74 5.20
CA GLY A 86 21.77 -17.86 4.68
C GLY A 86 22.75 -17.14 5.61
N THR A 87 23.75 -17.89 6.10
CA THR A 87 24.83 -17.40 6.96
C THR A 87 25.87 -16.60 6.17
#